data_AF-A0A739JZM5-F1
#
_entry.id   AF-A0A739JZM5-F1
#
_cell.length_a   1.000
_cell.length_b   1.000
_cell.length_c   1.000
_cell.angle_alpha   90.00
_cell.angle_beta   90.00
_cell.angle_gamma   90.00
#
_symmetry.space_group_name_H-M   'P 1'
#
loop_
_entity.id
_entity.type
_entity.pdbx_description
1 polymer ?
#
loop_
_entity_poly.entity_id
_entity_poly.type
_entity_poly.pdbx_seq_one_letter_code
_entity_poly.pdbx_strand_id
1 'polypeptide(L)'
;MATKKYELTKEYFFHGEFWHQLDDNKGRFSARIEYSPYHGLILDYCISDSESPRTCEILYGVLNTGERCTLIGKFDFTQGNIHFD
;
A
#
# COMPACT_ATOMS: atom_id res chain seq x y z
N MET A 1 8.97 9.82 19.41
CA MET A 1 8.94 10.10 17.95
C MET A 1 7.69 10.91 17.66
N ALA A 2 7.82 12.06 16.99
CA ALA A 2 6.66 12.88 16.65
C ALA A 2 5.91 12.22 15.48
N THR A 3 4.63 11.92 15.65
CA THR A 3 3.78 11.44 14.56
C THR A 3 3.57 12.59 13.58
N LYS A 4 4.17 12.51 12.40
CA LYS A 4 3.93 13.47 11.31
C LYS A 4 2.46 13.38 10.93
N LYS A 5 1.74 14.50 11.08
CA LYS A 5 0.32 14.60 10.70
C LYS A 5 0.23 15.19 9.30
N TYR A 6 -0.60 14.58 8.47
CA TYR A 6 -0.90 15.04 7.13
C TYR A 6 -2.23 15.81 7.15
N GLU A 7 -2.31 16.89 6.38
CA GLU A 7 -3.50 17.74 6.29
C GLU A 7 -4.54 17.08 5.36
N LEU A 8 -5.76 16.91 5.84
CA LEU A 8 -6.80 16.19 5.10
C LEU A 8 -7.16 16.83 3.76
N THR A 9 -6.97 18.15 3.61
CA THR A 9 -7.32 18.91 2.40
C THR A 9 -6.22 18.91 1.33
N LYS A 10 -5.07 18.30 1.61
CA LYS A 10 -3.93 18.24 0.70
C LYS A 10 -3.81 16.88 0.04
N GLU A 11 -3.10 16.84 -1.07
CA GLU A 11 -2.77 15.62 -1.78
C GLU A 11 -1.40 15.10 -1.38
N TYR A 12 -1.26 13.78 -1.31
CA TYR A 12 -0.01 13.13 -0.94
C TYR A 12 0.25 11.90 -1.79
N PHE A 13 1.52 11.68 -2.10
CA PHE A 13 2.00 10.57 -2.90
C PHE A 13 3.15 9.90 -2.19
N PHE A 14 3.08 8.58 -2.06
CA PHE A 14 4.12 7.77 -1.44
C PHE A 14 4.38 6.55 -2.31
N HIS A 15 5.64 6.15 -2.42
CA HIS A 15 6.03 4.89 -3.02
C HIS A 15 6.61 4.01 -1.93
N GLY A 16 6.39 2.70 -2.03
CA GLY A 16 6.94 1.76 -1.08
C GLY A 16 6.74 0.32 -1.51
N GLU A 17 7.14 -0.57 -0.62
CA GLU A 17 6.90 -2.00 -0.75
C GLU A 17 6.04 -2.48 0.41
N PHE A 18 5.15 -3.42 0.13
CA PHE A 18 4.10 -3.87 1.04
C PHE A 18 3.98 -5.39 1.07
N TRP A 19 3.60 -5.94 2.21
CA TRP A 19 3.40 -7.37 2.45
C TRP A 19 2.44 -7.60 3.63
N HIS A 20 1.91 -8.81 3.76
CA HIS A 20 0.84 -9.09 4.73
C HIS A 20 1.36 -9.54 6.11
N GLN A 21 2.51 -10.21 6.19
CA GLN A 21 3.01 -10.80 7.43
C GLN A 21 4.17 -9.99 8.03
N LEU A 22 4.03 -9.49 9.25
CA LEU A 22 5.04 -8.62 9.87
C LEU A 22 6.45 -9.25 9.91
N ASP A 23 6.52 -10.56 10.15
CA ASP A 23 7.76 -11.31 10.36
C ASP A 23 8.21 -12.09 9.10
N ASP A 24 7.45 -12.02 7.99
CA ASP A 24 7.76 -12.70 6.75
C ASP A 24 7.57 -11.76 5.55
N ASN A 25 8.66 -11.48 4.85
CA ASN A 25 8.68 -10.62 3.66
C ASN A 25 8.25 -11.36 2.37
N LYS A 26 7.73 -12.58 2.47
CA LYS A 26 7.16 -13.30 1.33
C LYS A 26 5.99 -12.54 0.71
N GLY A 27 5.89 -12.65 -0.62
CA GLY A 27 4.82 -12.01 -1.37
C GLY A 27 4.88 -10.48 -1.32
N ARG A 28 6.05 -9.89 -1.01
CA ARG A 28 6.27 -8.45 -1.02
C ARG A 28 6.10 -7.89 -2.42
N PHE A 29 5.38 -6.79 -2.53
CA PHE A 29 5.09 -6.14 -3.80
C PHE A 29 5.30 -4.63 -3.72
N SER A 30 5.64 -4.03 -4.85
CA SER A 30 5.78 -2.58 -4.98
C SER A 30 4.40 -1.95 -5.15
N ALA A 31 4.17 -0.84 -4.46
CA ALA A 31 2.96 -0.06 -4.64
C ALA A 31 3.19 1.44 -4.43
N ARG A 32 2.28 2.22 -4.99
CA ARG A 32 2.13 3.65 -4.78
C ARG A 32 0.85 3.88 -3.98
N ILE A 33 0.95 4.70 -2.94
CA ILE A 33 -0.18 5.20 -2.18
C ILE A 33 -0.42 6.64 -2.62
N GLU A 34 -1.65 6.92 -3.02
CA GLU A 34 -2.10 8.28 -3.31
C GLU A 34 -3.24 8.63 -2.36
N TYR A 35 -3.18 9.82 -1.78
CA TYR A 35 -4.28 10.38 -1.03
C TYR A 35 -4.75 11.67 -1.69
N SER A 36 -6.06 11.80 -1.89
CA SER A 36 -6.70 13.08 -2.20
C SER A 36 -8.00 13.24 -1.41
N PRO A 37 -8.43 14.47 -1.11
CA PRO A 37 -9.71 14.71 -0.44
C PRO A 37 -10.92 14.17 -1.22
N TYR A 38 -10.80 14.10 -2.56
CA TYR A 38 -11.90 13.74 -3.45
C TYR A 38 -12.00 12.23 -3.71
N HIS A 39 -10.87 11.53 -3.77
CA HIS A 39 -10.83 10.10 -4.08
C HIS A 39 -10.47 9.22 -2.87
N GLY A 40 -10.10 9.83 -1.74
CA GLY A 40 -9.63 9.12 -0.56
C GLY A 40 -8.24 8.53 -0.78
N LEU A 41 -8.00 7.37 -0.17
CA LEU A 41 -6.74 6.63 -0.26
C LEU A 41 -6.82 5.59 -1.38
N ILE A 42 -5.92 5.70 -2.34
CA ILE A 42 -5.76 4.77 -3.46
C ILE A 42 -4.45 4.02 -3.28
N LEU A 43 -4.50 2.69 -3.43
CA LEU A 43 -3.33 1.83 -3.48
C LEU A 43 -3.20 1.27 -4.89
N ASP A 44 -2.19 1.74 -5.61
CA ASP A 44 -1.82 1.28 -6.95
C ASP A 44 -0.64 0.31 -6.82
N TYR A 45 -0.81 -0.95 -7.21
CA TYR A 45 0.12 -2.02 -6.87
C TYR A 45 0.55 -2.83 -8.09
N CYS A 46 1.76 -3.36 -8.05
CA CYS A 46 2.28 -4.29 -9.04
C CYS A 46 2.67 -5.60 -8.35
N ILE A 47 1.78 -6.60 -8.45
CA ILE A 47 2.00 -7.94 -7.90
C ILE A 47 2.44 -8.85 -9.05
N SER A 48 3.68 -9.35 -8.97
CA SER A 48 4.21 -10.34 -9.90
C SER A 48 4.44 -11.71 -9.26
N ASP A 49 4.42 -11.77 -7.92
CA ASP A 49 4.70 -12.98 -7.14
C ASP A 49 3.40 -13.70 -6.77
N SER A 50 3.37 -15.01 -6.97
CA SER A 50 2.26 -15.88 -6.56
C SER A 50 2.11 -16.01 -5.03
N GLU A 51 3.16 -15.71 -4.26
CA GLU A 51 3.09 -15.71 -2.79
C GLU A 51 2.46 -14.42 -2.23
N SER A 52 2.18 -13.41 -3.05
CA SER A 52 1.48 -12.21 -2.62
C SER A 52 0.07 -12.51 -2.11
N PRO A 53 -0.41 -11.77 -1.08
CA PRO A 53 -1.72 -12.02 -0.49
C PRO A 53 -2.81 -11.82 -1.55
N ARG A 54 -3.78 -12.74 -1.58
CA ARG A 54 -4.99 -12.57 -2.39
C ARG A 54 -5.98 -11.63 -1.73
N THR A 55 -6.12 -11.75 -0.41
CA THR A 55 -6.99 -10.91 0.41
C THR A 55 -6.33 -10.69 1.77
N CYS A 56 -6.45 -9.51 2.35
CA CYS A 56 -5.98 -9.24 3.70
C CYS A 56 -6.64 -8.00 4.32
N GLU A 57 -6.56 -7.86 5.64
CA GLU A 57 -7.05 -6.66 6.35
C GLU A 57 -5.94 -5.64 6.67
N ILE A 58 -4.69 -6.10 6.63
CA ILE A 58 -3.51 -5.33 7.03
C ILE A 58 -2.39 -5.57 6.02
N LEU A 59 -1.77 -4.47 5.60
CA LEU A 59 -0.51 -4.47 4.87
C LEU A 59 0.53 -3.71 5.70
N TYR A 60 1.65 -4.36 5.94
CA TYR A 60 2.84 -3.71 6.45
C TYR A 60 3.66 -3.22 5.27
N GLY A 61 4.26 -2.04 5.39
CA GLY A 61 5.07 -1.50 4.31
C GLY A 61 6.22 -0.65 4.79
N VAL A 62 7.16 -0.45 3.88
CA VAL A 62 8.27 0.49 4.01
C VAL A 62 8.22 1.43 2.83
N LEU A 63 8.09 2.72 3.12
CA LEU A 63 8.11 3.77 2.11
C LEU A 63 9.54 3.94 1.56
N ASN A 64 9.65 4.56 0.38
CA ASN A 64 10.93 4.91 -0.24
C ASN A 64 11.79 5.86 0.62
N THR A 65 11.19 6.53 1.61
CA THR A 65 11.89 7.31 2.64
C THR A 65 12.55 6.45 3.72
N GLY A 66 12.32 5.14 3.72
CA GLY A 66 12.72 4.20 4.78
C GLY A 66 11.75 4.16 5.96
N GLU A 67 10.69 4.98 5.95
CA GLU A 67 9.70 5.01 7.02
C GLU A 67 8.77 3.79 6.93
N ARG A 68 8.51 3.15 8.09
CA ARG A 68 7.52 2.08 8.19
C ARG A 68 6.11 2.66 8.18
N CYS A 69 5.21 1.99 7.48
CA CYS A 69 3.79 2.32 7.47
C CYS A 69 2.93 1.05 7.55
N THR A 70 1.69 1.22 7.97
CA THR A 70 0.70 0.14 8.01
C THR A 70 -0.56 0.64 7.34
N LEU A 71 -1.03 -0.07 6.33
CA LEU A 71 -2.33 0.17 5.72
C LEU A 71 -3.34 -0.80 6.34
N ILE A 72 -4.49 -0.26 6.74
CA ILE A 72 -5.57 -1.02 7.38
C ILE A 72 -6.82 -0.85 6.52
N GLY A 73 -7.38 -1.96 6.06
CA GLY A 73 -8.53 -1.97 5.16
C GLY A 73 -8.76 -3.35 4.58
N LYS A 74 -9.96 -3.59 4.02
CA LYS A 74 -10.26 -4.86 3.35
C LYS A 74 -9.66 -4.85 1.95
N PHE A 75 -8.46 -5.39 1.81
CA PHE A 75 -7.77 -5.52 0.53
C PHE A 75 -8.18 -6.83 -0.13
N ASP A 76 -8.59 -6.74 -1.41
CA ASP A 76 -8.85 -7.87 -2.28
C ASP A 76 -8.09 -7.65 -3.60
N PHE A 77 -7.02 -8.44 -3.77
CA PHE A 77 -6.13 -8.42 -4.93
C PHE A 77 -6.54 -9.46 -5.98
N THR A 78 -7.61 -10.23 -5.74
CA THR A 78 -8.09 -11.23 -6.71
C THR A 78 -8.77 -10.59 -7.92
N GLN A 79 -9.28 -9.37 -7.76
CA GLN A 79 -9.99 -8.61 -8.79
C GLN A 79 -9.14 -7.51 -9.43
N GLY A 80 -7.81 -7.66 -9.44
CA GLY A 80 -6.91 -6.66 -10.00
C GLY A 80 -7.33 -6.25 -11.41
N ASN A 81 -7.74 -4.99 -11.58
CA ASN A 81 -7.98 -4.41 -12.89
C ASN A 81 -6.63 -4.34 -13.61
N ILE A 82 -6.43 -5.22 -14.59
CA ILE A 82 -5.28 -5.20 -15.47
C ILE A 82 -5.46 -4.01 -16.41
N HIS A 83 -4.86 -2.86 -16.09
CA HIS A 83 -4.79 -1.74 -17.02
C HIS A 83 -3.65 -2.03 -18.00
N PHE A 84 -4.00 -2.35 -19.25
CA PHE A 84 -3.04 -2.31 -20.36
C PHE A 84 -3.06 -0.89 -20.91
N ASP A 85 -1.92 -0.19 -20.84
CA ASP A 85 -1.64 1.02 -21.61
C ASP A 85 -1.31 0.66 -23.07
#